data_AF-A0A8H5CUG6-F1
#
_entry.id   AF-A0A8H5CUG6-F1
#
_cell.length_a   1.000
_cell.length_b   1.000
_cell.length_c   1.000
_cell.angle_alpha   90.00
_cell.angle_beta   90.00
_cell.angle_gamma   90.00
#
_symmetry.space_group_name_H-M   'P 1'
#
loop_
_entity.id
_entity.type
_entity.pdbx_description
1 polymer ?
#
loop_
_entity_poly.entity_id
_entity_poly.type
_entity_poly.pdbx_seq_one_letter_code
_entity_poly.pdbx_strand_id
1 'polypeptide(L)'
;MPFHYSTYCDGCNQNILDIKFTCLTCLDPGMSNTFDLCVQCMDKRIERSGFVHTTDHTLMKCLRYTQPYSFSRHIREAQSMTERLKKALTEASTCHTHDDKLGLVETHETSSEMHLQMRCGCCTNLITIPFWACITCAPDTLICDDCETKGASLSSGLPNKPSHRPDHPLLRLHNLLQEQFKPKKIDSTVTIINDLETSVEKSFTEMDARMAKLEGTVETRLKLFESLLQKIALQLNTAQGDM
;
A
#
# COMPACT_ATOMS: atom_id res chain seq x y z
N MET A 1 14.35 23.14 16.32
CA MET A 1 13.43 21.98 16.37
C MET A 1 12.90 21.74 14.96
N PRO A 2 12.90 20.51 14.44
CA PRO A 2 12.24 20.20 13.18
C PRO A 2 10.73 20.35 13.35
N PHE A 3 10.14 21.41 12.78
CA PHE A 3 8.69 21.58 12.73
C PHE A 3 8.12 20.65 11.66
N HIS A 4 7.18 19.79 12.04
CA HIS A 4 6.29 19.16 11.07
C HIS A 4 5.40 20.28 10.50
N TYR A 5 5.45 20.56 9.20
CA TYR A 5 4.42 21.37 8.56
C TYR A 5 3.06 20.77 8.93
N SER A 6 2.20 21.60 9.53
CA SER A 6 0.99 21.24 10.30
C SER A 6 0.36 19.90 9.91
N THR A 7 0.74 18.85 10.62
CA THR A 7 0.08 17.54 10.50
C THR A 7 -0.98 17.45 11.58
N TYR A 8 -2.23 17.17 11.19
CA TYR A 8 -3.34 17.06 12.11
C TYR A 8 -3.67 15.60 12.35
N CYS A 9 -4.07 15.27 13.57
CA CYS A 9 -4.57 13.95 13.91
C CYS A 9 -5.97 13.78 13.33
N ASP A 10 -6.18 12.75 12.51
CA ASP A 10 -7.47 12.45 11.88
C ASP A 10 -8.57 12.04 12.87
N GLY A 11 -8.20 11.69 14.11
CA GLY A 11 -9.14 11.37 15.19
C GLY A 11 -9.70 12.57 15.96
N CYS A 12 -8.86 13.55 16.32
CA CYS A 12 -9.24 14.66 17.19
C CYS A 12 -9.06 16.04 16.54
N ASN A 13 -8.60 16.09 15.28
CA ASN A 13 -8.29 17.28 14.50
C ASN A 13 -7.31 18.25 15.19
N GLN A 14 -6.53 17.77 16.17
CA GLN A 14 -5.48 18.55 16.83
C GLN A 14 -4.14 18.38 16.10
N ASN A 15 -3.27 19.39 16.19
CA ASN A 15 -1.92 19.34 15.64
C ASN A 15 -1.08 18.28 16.37
N ILE A 16 -0.38 17.42 15.62
CA ILE A 16 0.52 16.39 16.15
C ILE A 16 1.88 17.04 16.42
N LEU A 17 2.20 17.24 17.70
CA LEU A 17 3.41 17.96 18.11
C LEU A 17 4.66 17.09 18.25
N ASP A 18 4.50 15.81 18.62
CA ASP A 18 5.62 14.97 19.06
C ASP A 18 5.66 13.66 18.26
N ILE A 19 4.80 12.70 18.62
CA ILE A 19 4.78 11.39 17.98
C ILE A 19 3.63 11.31 16.97
N LYS A 20 3.99 11.00 15.72
CA LYS A 20 3.02 10.71 14.65
C LYS A 20 2.88 9.21 14.44
N PHE A 21 1.65 8.72 14.39
CA PHE A 21 1.32 7.37 13.99
C PHE A 21 0.62 7.39 12.63
N THR A 22 1.23 6.82 11.60
CA THR A 22 0.59 6.65 10.29
C THR A 22 0.00 5.24 10.20
N CYS A 23 -1.30 5.13 9.94
CA CYS A 23 -1.94 3.84 9.71
C CYS A 23 -1.61 3.32 8.30
N LEU A 24 -0.99 2.14 8.23
CA LEU A 24 -0.57 1.54 6.96
C LEU A 24 -1.72 0.85 6.22
N THR A 25 -2.78 0.46 6.95
CA THR A 25 -4.00 -0.14 6.39
C THR A 25 -4.95 0.93 5.84
N CYS A 26 -4.99 2.11 6.47
CA CYS A 26 -5.80 3.26 6.03
C CYS A 26 -5.01 4.23 5.14
N LEU A 27 -4.24 3.70 4.20
CA LEU A 27 -3.41 4.50 3.31
C LEU A 27 -3.96 4.48 1.88
N ASP A 28 -4.01 5.65 1.24
CA ASP A 28 -4.27 5.75 -0.19
C ASP A 28 -3.11 5.12 -1.00
N PRO A 29 -3.35 4.34 -2.08
CA PRO A 29 -2.29 3.74 -2.88
C PRO A 29 -1.27 4.75 -3.44
N GLY A 30 -1.70 5.98 -3.73
CA GLY A 30 -0.82 7.06 -4.19
C GLY A 30 -0.07 7.76 -3.05
N MET A 31 -0.31 7.38 -1.79
CA MET A 31 0.16 8.06 -0.58
C MET A 31 -0.20 9.56 -0.54
N SER A 32 -1.20 9.95 -1.34
CA SER A 32 -1.67 11.34 -1.44
C SER A 32 -2.47 11.75 -0.20
N ASN A 33 -3.09 10.76 0.44
CA ASN A 33 -3.84 10.91 1.68
C ASN A 33 -3.38 9.86 2.69
N THR A 34 -2.73 10.32 3.75
CA THR A 34 -2.33 9.50 4.90
C THR A 34 -3.40 9.55 5.98
N PHE A 35 -3.45 8.50 6.81
CA PHE A 35 -4.28 8.49 8.01
C PHE A 35 -3.35 8.58 9.23
N ASP A 36 -3.19 9.79 9.75
CA ASP A 36 -2.23 10.15 10.79
C ASP A 36 -2.94 10.36 12.14
N LEU A 37 -2.38 9.78 13.20
CA LEU A 37 -2.96 9.75 14.53
C LEU A 37 -1.95 10.24 15.57
N CYS A 38 -2.47 10.90 16.61
CA CYS A 38 -1.71 11.18 17.83
C CYS A 38 -1.81 9.99 18.80
N VAL A 39 -0.99 10.02 19.85
CA VAL A 39 -0.95 8.98 20.90
C VAL A 39 -2.31 8.73 21.57
N GLN A 40 -3.18 9.75 21.68
CA GLN A 40 -4.49 9.60 22.32
C GLN A 40 -5.56 8.98 21.40
N CYS A 41 -5.26 8.89 20.10
CA CYS A 41 -6.21 8.44 19.08
C CYS A 41 -5.77 7.15 18.37
N MET A 42 -4.50 6.73 18.52
CA MET A 42 -3.95 5.54 17.85
C MET A 42 -4.74 4.25 18.13
N ASP A 43 -5.29 4.10 19.34
CA ASP A 43 -6.04 2.91 19.77
C ASP A 43 -7.57 3.13 19.77
N LYS A 44 -8.08 4.16 19.07
CA LYS A 44 -9.51 4.43 18.96
C LYS A 44 -10.03 4.05 17.57
N ARG A 45 -11.26 3.54 17.50
CA ARG A 45 -11.96 3.38 16.21
C ARG A 45 -12.34 4.76 15.67
N ILE A 46 -11.84 5.12 14.50
CA ILE A 46 -12.02 6.45 13.88
C ILE A 46 -12.37 6.27 12.41
N GLU A 47 -13.32 7.04 11.90
CA GLU A 47 -13.74 7.00 10.51
C GLU A 47 -13.54 8.37 9.83
N ARG A 48 -12.90 8.38 8.66
CA ARG A 48 -12.64 9.60 7.87
C ARG A 48 -12.52 9.26 6.38
N SER A 49 -13.28 9.96 5.54
CA SER A 49 -13.17 9.85 4.07
C SER A 49 -13.24 8.42 3.53
N GLY A 50 -14.10 7.58 4.14
CA GLY A 50 -14.25 6.17 3.76
C GLY A 50 -13.16 5.22 4.31
N PHE A 51 -12.16 5.74 5.03
CA PHE A 51 -11.25 4.93 5.83
C PHE A 51 -11.82 4.73 7.22
N VAL A 52 -11.76 3.49 7.71
CA VAL A 52 -12.15 3.13 9.09
C VAL A 52 -10.91 2.56 9.77
N HIS A 53 -10.27 3.36 10.62
CA HIS A 53 -9.17 2.92 11.46
C HIS A 53 -9.68 2.12 12.66
N THR A 54 -9.02 1.01 12.98
CA THR A 54 -9.27 0.18 14.17
C THR A 54 -7.96 -0.15 14.88
N THR A 55 -8.05 -0.66 16.11
CA THR A 55 -6.88 -1.11 16.89
C THR A 55 -6.11 -2.24 16.23
N ASP A 56 -6.73 -3.01 15.32
CA ASP A 56 -6.08 -4.12 14.63
C ASP A 56 -5.17 -3.66 13.48
N HIS A 57 -5.32 -2.41 13.04
CA HIS A 57 -4.54 -1.89 11.93
C HIS A 57 -3.06 -1.72 12.30
N THR A 58 -2.20 -1.99 11.32
CA THR A 58 -0.76 -1.81 11.49
C THR A 58 -0.41 -0.32 11.46
N LEU A 59 0.32 0.15 12.47
CA LEU A 59 0.69 1.57 12.62
C LEU A 59 2.21 1.75 12.48
N MET A 60 2.64 2.79 11.76
CA MET A 60 4.03 3.25 11.75
C MET A 60 4.19 4.47 12.65
N LYS A 61 5.00 4.35 13.70
CA LYS A 61 5.41 5.43 14.61
C LYS A 61 6.63 6.16 14.05
N CYS A 62 6.52 7.48 13.94
CA CYS A 62 7.64 8.37 13.62
C CYS A 62 7.75 9.47 14.70
N LEU A 63 8.92 9.56 15.35
CA LEU A 63 9.22 10.64 16.30
C LEU A 63 9.73 11.92 15.62
N ARG A 64 10.23 11.79 14.39
CA ARG A 64 10.81 12.91 13.64
C ARG A 64 10.04 13.17 12.37
N TYR A 65 10.14 14.41 11.92
CA TYR A 65 9.71 14.79 10.59
C TYR A 65 10.41 13.91 9.56
N THR A 66 9.61 13.13 8.86
CA THR A 66 10.08 12.29 7.76
C THR A 66 9.91 13.10 6.50
N GLN A 67 11.01 13.36 5.79
CA GLN A 67 10.94 14.03 4.49
C GLN A 67 10.08 13.20 3.52
N PRO A 68 9.32 13.83 2.61
CA PRO A 68 8.40 13.11 1.71
C PRO A 68 9.06 11.96 0.94
N TYR A 69 10.30 12.16 0.46
CA TYR A 69 11.07 11.12 -0.23
C TYR A 69 11.35 9.91 0.68
N SER A 70 11.85 10.15 1.90
CA SER A 70 12.11 9.11 2.90
C SER A 70 10.83 8.43 3.38
N PHE A 71 9.71 9.16 3.43
CA PHE A 71 8.43 8.64 3.88
C PHE A 71 7.94 7.51 2.98
N SER A 72 7.96 7.71 1.66
CA SER A 72 7.58 6.65 0.70
C SER A 72 8.43 5.38 0.85
N ARG A 73 9.72 5.55 1.16
CA ARG A 73 10.63 4.45 1.41
C ARG A 73 10.28 3.71 2.70
N HIS A 74 10.07 4.43 3.80
CA HIS A 74 9.67 3.84 5.08
C HIS A 74 8.34 3.09 4.98
N ILE A 75 7.36 3.61 4.24
CA ILE A 75 6.08 2.92 4.01
C ILE A 75 6.31 1.58 3.30
N ARG A 76 7.11 1.54 2.23
CA ARG A 76 7.41 0.28 1.51
C ARG A 76 8.16 -0.71 2.39
N GLU A 77 9.16 -0.25 3.15
CA GLU A 77 9.93 -1.08 4.08
C GLU A 77 9.03 -1.63 5.20
N ALA A 78 8.13 -0.80 5.75
CA ALA A 78 7.17 -1.18 6.77
C ALA A 78 6.14 -2.21 6.27
N GLN A 79 5.60 -2.02 5.07
CA GLN A 79 4.70 -2.99 4.42
C GLN A 79 5.42 -4.32 4.17
N SER A 80 6.63 -4.28 3.61
CA SER A 80 7.44 -5.48 3.40
C SER A 80 7.73 -6.22 4.72
N MET A 81 8.07 -5.49 5.78
CA MET A 81 8.28 -6.05 7.11
C MET A 81 7.00 -6.66 7.69
N THR A 82 5.86 -6.01 7.52
CA THR A 82 4.55 -6.53 7.95
C THR A 82 4.28 -7.89 7.30
N GLU A 83 4.46 -8.00 5.99
CA GLU A 83 4.24 -9.25 5.25
C GLU A 83 5.22 -10.35 5.65
N ARG A 84 6.51 -10.01 5.85
CA ARG A 84 7.50 -10.98 6.35
C ARG A 84 7.14 -11.52 7.74
N LEU A 85 6.75 -10.63 8.66
CA LEU A 85 6.36 -11.02 10.01
C LEU A 85 5.09 -11.88 9.95
N LYS A 86 4.03 -11.46 9.24
CA LYS A 86 2.81 -12.28 9.07
C LYS A 86 3.12 -13.67 8.52
N LYS A 87 3.97 -13.76 7.50
CA LYS A 87 4.39 -15.04 6.91
C LYS A 87 5.12 -15.93 7.92
N ALA A 88 6.13 -15.39 8.60
CA ALA A 88 6.90 -16.15 9.59
C ALA A 88 6.02 -16.70 10.72
N LEU A 89 5.03 -15.91 11.16
CA LEU A 89 4.08 -16.30 12.20
C LEU A 89 3.12 -17.37 11.72
N THR A 90 2.63 -17.26 10.47
CA THR A 90 1.78 -18.28 9.85
C THR A 90 2.52 -19.60 9.68
N GLU A 91 3.78 -19.57 9.23
CA GLU A 91 4.61 -20.77 9.08
C GLU A 91 4.86 -21.46 10.42
N ALA A 92 5.26 -20.69 11.44
CA ALA A 92 5.42 -21.21 12.79
C ALA A 92 4.11 -21.77 13.38
N SER A 93 2.96 -21.23 12.95
CA SER A 93 1.65 -21.74 13.37
C SER A 93 1.36 -23.14 12.81
N THR A 94 1.77 -23.40 11.56
CA THR A 94 1.48 -24.68 10.89
C THR A 94 2.33 -25.85 11.41
N CYS A 95 3.59 -25.60 11.79
CA CYS A 95 4.52 -26.64 12.24
C CYS A 95 4.09 -27.37 13.53
N HIS A 96 3.34 -26.71 14.42
CA HIS A 96 2.94 -27.31 15.70
C HIS A 96 1.80 -28.34 15.59
N THR A 97 1.16 -28.48 14.43
CA THR A 97 0.00 -29.38 14.28
C THR A 97 0.36 -30.83 13.95
N HIS A 98 1.64 -31.14 13.69
CA HIS A 98 2.03 -32.43 13.11
C HIS A 98 2.62 -33.45 14.10
N ASP A 99 2.98 -33.05 15.33
CA ASP A 99 3.66 -33.93 16.29
C ASP A 99 2.72 -34.62 17.32
N ASP A 100 1.47 -34.19 17.46
CA ASP A 100 0.55 -34.71 18.51
C ASP A 100 -0.24 -35.98 18.12
N LYS A 101 0.17 -36.69 17.05
CA LYS A 101 -0.52 -37.92 16.61
C LYS A 101 -0.12 -39.20 17.36
N LEU A 102 0.75 -39.13 18.37
CA LEU A 102 1.04 -40.25 19.27
C LEU A 102 0.26 -40.04 20.57
N GLY A 103 -1.03 -40.35 20.49
CA GLY A 103 -2.03 -39.96 21.47
C GLY A 103 -1.78 -40.47 22.90
N LEU A 104 -2.18 -39.66 23.86
CA LEU A 104 -3.01 -40.07 24.99
C LEU A 104 -3.53 -38.84 25.76
N VAL A 105 -4.84 -38.86 26.03
CA VAL A 105 -5.58 -38.12 27.07
C VAL A 105 -5.93 -36.65 26.79
N GLU A 106 -7.21 -36.48 26.46
CA GLU A 106 -7.96 -35.22 26.44
C GLU A 106 -8.06 -34.61 27.85
N THR A 107 -7.52 -33.42 28.04
CA THR A 107 -7.97 -32.51 29.11
C THR A 107 -8.07 -31.07 28.60
N HIS A 108 -9.33 -30.66 28.40
CA HIS A 108 -9.91 -29.31 28.35
C HIS A 108 -9.02 -28.07 28.11
N GLU A 109 -9.25 -27.45 26.95
CA GLU A 109 -9.64 -26.03 26.77
C GLU A 109 -9.02 -24.99 27.72
N THR A 110 -7.76 -24.65 27.46
CA THR A 110 -7.31 -23.27 27.60
C THR A 110 -6.78 -22.87 26.24
N SER A 111 -7.30 -21.77 25.68
CA SER A 111 -6.90 -21.25 24.37
C SER A 111 -5.38 -21.30 24.27
N SER A 112 -4.87 -22.19 23.44
CA SER A 112 -3.44 -22.39 23.22
C SER A 112 -2.93 -21.12 22.55
N GLU A 113 -2.58 -20.17 23.41
CA GLU A 113 -2.02 -18.88 23.05
C GLU A 113 -0.69 -19.22 22.39
N MET A 114 -0.70 -19.09 21.06
CA MET A 114 0.37 -19.53 20.20
C MET A 114 1.57 -18.62 20.44
N HIS A 115 2.37 -18.97 21.45
CA HIS A 115 3.53 -18.21 21.88
C HIS A 115 4.64 -18.40 20.87
N LEU A 116 4.62 -17.58 19.84
CA LEU A 116 5.74 -17.40 18.93
C LEU A 116 6.93 -16.96 19.79
N GLN A 117 8.03 -17.70 19.72
CA GLN A 117 9.25 -17.42 20.49
C GLN A 117 10.01 -16.19 19.95
N MET A 118 9.28 -15.10 19.71
CA MET A 118 9.83 -13.80 19.39
C MET A 118 10.36 -13.17 20.67
N ARG A 119 11.61 -12.70 20.64
CA ARG A 119 12.27 -12.07 21.78
C ARG A 119 12.53 -10.59 21.49
N CYS A 120 12.38 -9.77 22.52
CA CYS A 120 12.74 -8.36 22.47
C CYS A 120 14.24 -8.22 22.25
N GLY A 121 14.65 -7.50 21.21
CA GLY A 121 16.05 -7.19 20.97
C GLY A 121 16.68 -6.45 22.16
N CYS A 122 15.89 -5.67 22.92
CA CYS A 122 16.38 -4.86 24.03
C CYS A 122 16.53 -5.64 25.34
N CYS A 123 15.48 -6.33 25.79
CA CYS A 123 15.47 -7.02 27.10
C CYS A 123 15.54 -8.55 26.99
N THR A 124 15.51 -9.13 25.78
CA THR A 124 15.53 -10.58 25.50
C THR A 124 14.34 -11.39 26.00
N ASN A 125 13.41 -10.75 26.72
CA ASN A 125 12.14 -11.34 27.14
C ASN A 125 11.28 -11.70 25.93
N LEU A 126 10.40 -12.69 26.12
CA LEU A 126 9.40 -13.03 25.11
C LEU A 126 8.47 -11.85 24.87
N ILE A 127 8.12 -11.66 23.61
CA ILE A 127 7.23 -10.59 23.16
C ILE A 127 5.82 -11.15 23.04
N THR A 128 4.87 -10.46 23.63
CA THR A 128 3.44 -10.63 23.37
C THR A 128 2.95 -9.56 22.40
N ILE A 129 1.82 -9.82 21.75
CA ILE A 129 1.14 -8.83 20.93
C ILE A 129 0.38 -7.84 21.86
N PRO A 130 0.33 -6.53 21.57
CA PRO A 130 1.02 -5.85 20.48
C PRO A 130 2.53 -5.69 20.74
N PHE A 131 3.30 -5.57 19.65
CA PHE A 131 4.72 -5.28 19.74
C PHE A 131 5.20 -4.35 18.64
N TRP A 132 6.44 -3.91 18.77
CA TRP A 132 7.10 -3.01 17.84
C TRP A 132 8.18 -3.73 17.03
N ALA A 133 8.29 -3.40 15.75
CA ALA A 133 9.41 -3.80 14.92
C ALA A 133 10.11 -2.55 14.37
N CYS A 134 11.44 -2.47 14.49
CA CYS A 134 12.18 -1.34 13.96
C CYS A 134 12.39 -1.48 12.46
N ILE A 135 11.88 -0.53 11.67
CA ILE A 135 11.92 -0.59 10.20
C ILE A 135 13.36 -0.44 9.66
N THR A 136 14.21 0.30 10.37
CA THR A 136 15.56 0.66 9.92
C THR A 136 16.64 -0.33 10.36
N CYS A 137 16.46 -1.01 11.50
CA CYS A 137 17.48 -1.89 12.05
C CYS A 137 17.61 -3.18 11.25
N ALA A 138 18.79 -3.83 11.39
CA ALA A 138 19.06 -5.16 10.84
C ALA A 138 17.90 -6.14 11.13
N PRO A 139 17.67 -7.11 10.24
CA PRO A 139 16.32 -7.64 9.99
C PRO A 139 15.60 -8.10 11.26
N ASP A 140 14.37 -7.62 11.35
CA ASP A 140 13.36 -8.02 12.33
C ASP A 140 13.77 -7.77 13.80
N THR A 141 14.37 -6.60 14.05
CA THR A 141 14.59 -6.12 15.42
C THR A 141 13.24 -5.82 16.07
N LEU A 142 12.78 -6.74 16.91
CA LEU A 142 11.52 -6.61 17.65
C LEU A 142 11.74 -5.96 19.02
N ILE A 143 10.79 -5.17 19.48
CA ILE A 143 10.85 -4.39 20.72
C ILE A 143 9.51 -4.55 21.44
N CYS A 144 9.53 -4.94 22.71
CA CYS A 144 8.31 -5.01 23.53
C CYS A 144 7.84 -3.60 23.93
N ASP A 145 6.55 -3.46 24.25
CA ASP A 145 5.92 -2.19 24.67
C ASP A 145 6.66 -1.53 25.84
N ASP A 146 7.16 -2.29 26.81
CA ASP A 146 7.92 -1.77 27.95
C ASP A 146 9.25 -1.11 27.52
N CYS A 147 9.98 -1.74 26.60
CA CYS A 147 11.25 -1.21 26.12
C CYS A 147 11.03 0.01 25.22
N GLU A 148 9.96 0.00 24.43
CA GLU A 148 9.55 1.14 23.60
C GLU A 148 9.22 2.36 24.46
N THR A 149 8.37 2.17 25.48
CA THR A 149 7.94 3.23 26.40
C THR A 149 9.10 3.85 27.17
N LYS A 150 10.10 3.03 27.55
CA LYS A 150 11.32 3.48 28.22
C LYS A 150 12.33 4.15 27.28
N GLY A 151 12.12 4.10 25.97
CA GLY A 151 13.10 4.55 24.97
C GLY A 151 14.41 3.79 25.06
N ALA A 152 14.35 2.49 25.41
CA ALA A 152 15.54 1.69 25.67
C ALA A 152 16.34 1.46 24.38
N SER A 153 17.57 1.96 24.34
CA SER A 153 18.53 1.64 23.29
C SER A 153 18.98 0.18 23.41
N LEU A 154 19.23 -0.48 22.27
CA LEU A 154 19.82 -1.82 22.28
C LEU A 154 21.17 -1.76 23.00
N SER A 155 21.34 -2.59 24.03
CA SER A 155 22.62 -2.81 24.67
C SER A 155 23.53 -3.49 23.65
N SER A 156 24.39 -2.71 23.00
CA SER A 156 25.27 -3.16 21.93
C SER A 156 26.37 -4.07 22.49
N GLY A 157 26.02 -5.34 22.75
CA GLY A 157 26.98 -6.39 23.10
C GLY A 157 27.80 -6.91 21.92
N LEU A 158 27.48 -6.48 20.69
CA LEU A 158 28.17 -6.89 19.46
C LEU A 158 28.73 -5.66 18.74
N PRO A 159 30.05 -5.62 18.45
CA PRO A 159 30.75 -4.42 18.01
C PRO A 159 30.40 -3.88 16.61
N ASN A 160 29.50 -4.50 15.84
CA ASN A 160 29.24 -4.12 14.44
C ASN A 160 27.78 -4.18 14.00
N LYS A 161 26.80 -4.31 14.90
CA LYS A 161 25.38 -4.23 14.52
C LYS A 161 24.88 -2.80 14.72
N PRO A 162 24.17 -2.20 13.74
CA PRO A 162 23.57 -0.88 13.92
C PRO A 162 22.63 -0.94 15.12
N SER A 163 22.96 -0.17 16.16
CA SER A 163 22.13 -0.10 17.35
C SER A 163 20.80 0.56 17.00
N HIS A 164 19.72 0.00 17.54
CA HIS A 164 18.42 0.65 17.49
C HIS A 164 18.53 1.98 18.21
N ARG A 165 18.02 3.01 17.55
CA ARG A 165 17.92 4.35 18.11
C ARG A 165 16.43 4.69 18.28
N PRO A 166 16.07 5.43 19.34
CA PRO A 166 14.69 5.85 19.57
C PRO A 166 14.08 6.68 18.45
N ASP A 167 14.89 7.27 17.56
CA ASP A 167 14.43 8.06 16.42
C ASP A 167 14.16 7.25 15.15
N HIS A 168 14.43 5.94 15.15
CA HIS A 168 14.07 5.08 14.02
C HIS A 168 12.55 4.88 13.95
N PRO A 169 11.95 4.84 12.75
CA PRO A 169 10.56 4.47 12.58
C PRO A 169 10.30 3.07 13.14
N LEU A 170 9.21 2.95 13.90
CA LEU A 170 8.75 1.69 14.49
C LEU A 170 7.42 1.29 13.88
N LEU A 171 7.21 -0.01 13.73
CA LEU A 171 6.00 -0.63 13.24
C LEU A 171 5.28 -1.29 14.41
N ARG A 172 4.07 -0.86 14.76
CA ARG A 172 3.21 -1.51 15.76
C ARG A 172 2.34 -2.56 15.09
N LEU A 173 2.37 -3.79 15.61
CA LEU A 173 1.55 -4.89 15.12
C LEU A 173 0.66 -5.39 16.26
N HIS A 174 -0.67 -5.23 16.11
CA HIS A 174 -1.67 -5.67 17.08
C HIS A 174 -2.34 -6.99 16.73
N ASN A 175 -2.36 -7.37 15.45
CA ASN A 175 -3.03 -8.58 15.05
C ASN A 175 -2.42 -9.15 13.78
N LEU A 176 -1.64 -10.20 13.96
CA LEU A 176 -0.89 -10.83 12.87
C LEU A 176 -1.62 -12.02 12.25
N LEU A 177 -2.66 -12.51 12.92
CA LEU A 177 -3.41 -13.71 12.51
C LEU A 177 -4.79 -13.38 11.95
N GLN A 178 -5.36 -12.20 12.24
CA GLN A 178 -6.75 -11.89 11.90
C GLN A 178 -6.95 -11.25 10.52
N GLU A 179 -5.92 -11.15 9.68
CA GLU A 179 -6.15 -10.79 8.27
C GLU A 179 -6.51 -12.02 7.43
N GLN A 180 -7.59 -12.71 7.80
CA GLN A 180 -8.53 -13.20 6.80
C GLN A 180 -9.38 -12.03 6.28
N PHE A 181 -8.74 -10.92 5.89
CA PHE A 181 -9.37 -9.98 4.98
C PHE A 181 -9.46 -10.71 3.64
N LYS A 182 -10.59 -11.41 3.43
CA LYS A 182 -11.04 -11.74 2.07
C LYS A 182 -10.87 -10.47 1.25
N PRO A 183 -10.10 -10.47 0.15
CA PRO A 183 -9.71 -9.26 -0.57
C PRO A 183 -10.92 -8.63 -1.27
N LYS A 184 -11.79 -7.98 -0.50
CA LYS A 184 -13.00 -7.32 -1.00
C LYS A 184 -12.67 -6.10 -1.88
N LYS A 185 -11.41 -5.62 -1.85
CA LYS A 185 -10.92 -4.51 -2.67
C LYS A 185 -10.19 -4.95 -3.95
N ILE A 186 -9.72 -6.19 -4.05
CA ILE A 186 -9.16 -6.67 -5.33
C ILE A 186 -10.28 -6.77 -6.35
N ASP A 187 -11.44 -7.32 -5.99
CA ASP A 187 -12.58 -7.43 -6.89
C ASP A 187 -13.02 -6.04 -7.41
N SER A 188 -13.10 -5.04 -6.55
CA SER A 188 -13.45 -3.67 -6.96
C SER A 188 -12.40 -3.02 -7.88
N THR A 189 -11.11 -3.35 -7.70
CA THR A 189 -10.05 -2.79 -8.56
C THR A 189 -10.02 -3.51 -9.89
N VAL A 190 -10.23 -4.82 -9.89
CA VAL A 190 -10.37 -5.65 -11.09
C VAL A 190 -11.60 -5.22 -11.90
N THR A 191 -12.74 -4.92 -11.26
CA THR A 191 -13.90 -4.39 -11.97
C THR A 191 -13.61 -3.03 -12.58
N ILE A 192 -12.92 -2.12 -11.88
CA ILE A 192 -12.53 -0.82 -12.43
C ILE A 192 -11.57 -0.98 -13.62
N ILE A 193 -10.62 -1.92 -13.54
CA ILE A 193 -9.70 -2.21 -14.65
C ILE A 193 -10.47 -2.74 -15.86
N ASN A 194 -11.40 -3.68 -15.66
CA ASN A 194 -12.23 -4.22 -16.74
C ASN A 194 -13.16 -3.14 -17.34
N ASP A 195 -13.71 -2.25 -16.52
CA ASP A 195 -14.52 -1.13 -16.99
C ASP A 195 -13.69 -0.11 -17.80
N LEU A 196 -12.44 0.13 -17.39
CA LEU A 196 -11.50 0.96 -18.15
C LEU A 196 -11.10 0.29 -19.47
N GLU A 197 -10.82 -1.01 -19.47
CA GLU A 197 -10.48 -1.78 -20.67
C GLU A 197 -11.63 -1.74 -21.68
N THR A 198 -12.86 -2.02 -21.25
CA THR A 198 -14.04 -1.94 -22.12
C THR A 198 -14.32 -0.52 -22.61
N SER A 199 -14.09 0.51 -21.78
CA SER A 199 -14.22 1.91 -22.20
C SER A 199 -13.17 2.31 -23.24
N VAL A 200 -11.94 1.81 -23.10
CA VAL A 200 -10.84 2.06 -24.04
C VAL A 200 -11.10 1.34 -25.36
N GLU A 201 -11.51 0.07 -25.33
CA GLU A 201 -11.91 -0.69 -26.52
C GLU A 201 -13.03 0.02 -27.28
N LYS A 202 -14.08 0.47 -26.57
CA LYS A 202 -15.17 1.24 -27.18
C LYS A 202 -14.64 2.51 -27.85
N SER A 203 -13.77 3.27 -27.18
CA SER A 203 -13.18 4.48 -27.76
C SER A 203 -12.34 4.19 -29.02
N PHE A 204 -11.61 3.06 -29.06
CA PHE A 204 -10.88 2.65 -30.25
C PHE A 204 -11.83 2.30 -31.40
N THR A 205 -12.87 1.52 -31.16
CA THR A 205 -13.86 1.19 -32.21
C THR A 205 -14.58 2.42 -32.78
N GLU A 206 -14.89 3.41 -31.94
CA GLU A 206 -15.48 4.68 -32.38
C GLU A 206 -14.48 5.51 -33.22
N MET A 207 -13.20 5.49 -32.86
CA MET A 207 -12.14 6.16 -33.61
C MET A 207 -11.92 5.50 -34.98
N ASP A 208 -11.90 4.17 -35.05
CA ASP A 208 -11.79 3.42 -36.30
C ASP A 208 -12.97 3.71 -37.23
N ALA A 209 -14.20 3.75 -36.69
CA ALA A 209 -15.38 4.11 -37.48
C ALA A 209 -15.30 5.54 -38.03
N ARG A 210 -14.75 6.49 -37.26
CA ARG A 210 -14.52 7.87 -37.72
C ARG A 210 -13.45 7.94 -38.80
N MET A 211 -12.35 7.19 -38.66
CA MET A 211 -11.30 7.10 -39.69
C MET A 211 -11.86 6.52 -41.00
N ALA A 212 -12.58 5.39 -40.94
CA ALA A 212 -13.18 4.77 -42.13
C ALA A 212 -14.15 5.73 -42.87
N LYS A 213 -14.93 6.52 -42.12
CA LYS A 213 -15.82 7.54 -42.71
C LYS A 213 -15.04 8.68 -43.38
N LEU A 214 -13.94 9.14 -42.77
CA LEU A 214 -13.08 10.16 -43.36
C LEU A 214 -12.41 9.66 -44.63
N GLU A 215 -11.86 8.44 -44.61
CA GLU A 215 -11.27 7.78 -45.78
C GLU A 215 -12.27 7.69 -46.93
N GLY A 216 -13.50 7.24 -46.67
CA GLY A 216 -14.55 7.21 -47.70
C GLY A 216 -14.93 8.58 -48.26
N THR A 217 -14.92 9.61 -47.41
CA THR A 217 -15.18 11.00 -47.84
C THR A 217 -14.04 11.52 -48.74
N VAL A 218 -12.79 11.26 -48.37
CA VAL A 218 -11.61 11.63 -49.15
C VAL A 218 -11.60 10.92 -50.49
N GLU A 219 -11.83 9.61 -50.51
CA GLU A 219 -11.94 8.80 -51.73
C GLU A 219 -13.01 9.34 -52.69
N THR A 220 -14.18 9.70 -52.15
CA THR A 220 -15.27 10.30 -52.95
C THR A 220 -14.85 11.65 -53.54
N ARG A 221 -14.18 12.49 -52.76
CA ARG A 221 -13.70 13.80 -53.23
C ARG A 221 -12.62 13.67 -54.28
N LEU A 222 -11.71 12.70 -54.15
CA LEU A 222 -10.67 12.41 -55.12
C LEU A 222 -11.27 11.95 -56.46
N LYS A 223 -12.26 11.05 -56.44
CA LYS A 223 -12.99 10.61 -57.65
C LYS A 223 -13.71 11.76 -58.37
N LEU A 224 -14.32 12.66 -57.60
CA LEU A 224 -14.95 13.87 -58.17
C LEU A 224 -13.91 14.78 -58.83
N PHE A 225 -12.76 14.96 -58.18
CA PHE A 225 -11.67 15.79 -58.71
C PHE A 225 -11.09 15.18 -60.00
N GLU A 226 -10.85 13.86 -60.02
CA GLU A 226 -10.39 13.13 -61.20
C GLU A 226 -11.37 13.27 -62.37
N SER A 227 -12.67 13.16 -62.11
CA SER A 227 -13.72 13.34 -63.13
C SER A 227 -13.74 14.77 -63.70
N LEU A 228 -13.54 15.78 -62.86
CA LEU A 228 -13.43 17.18 -63.30
C LEU A 228 -12.19 17.41 -64.17
N LEU A 229 -11.05 16.85 -63.78
CA LEU A 229 -9.81 16.94 -64.57
C LEU A 229 -9.96 16.28 -65.94
N GLN A 230 -10.57 15.10 -66.02
CA GLN A 230 -10.86 14.43 -67.30
C GLN A 230 -11.75 15.29 -68.21
N LYS A 231 -12.77 15.94 -67.64
CA LYS A 231 -13.66 16.83 -68.40
C LYS A 231 -12.93 18.05 -68.95
N ILE A 232 -12.05 18.67 -68.16
CA ILE A 232 -11.22 19.81 -68.60
C ILE A 232 -10.27 19.38 -69.73
N ALA A 233 -9.62 18.22 -69.58
CA ALA A 233 -8.72 17.69 -70.60
C ALA A 233 -9.43 17.47 -71.95
N LEU A 234 -10.66 16.92 -71.93
CA LEU A 234 -11.48 16.77 -73.12
C LEU A 234 -11.81 18.11 -73.79
N GLN A 235 -12.18 19.13 -73.00
CA GLN A 235 -12.50 20.46 -73.53
C GLN A 235 -11.28 21.16 -74.19
N LEU A 236 -10.10 20.99 -73.61
CA LEU A 236 -8.86 21.54 -74.18
C LEU A 236 -8.50 20.88 -75.52
N ASN A 237 -8.66 19.56 -75.62
CA ASN A 237 -8.40 18.83 -76.86
C ASN A 237 -9.37 19.22 -77.98
N THR A 238 -10.65 19.46 -77.66
CA THR A 238 -11.62 19.93 -78.68
C THR A 238 -11.31 21.34 -79.19
N ALA A 239 -10.81 22.23 -78.32
CA ALA A 239 -10.49 23.60 -78.71
C ALA A 239 -9.26 23.72 -79.63
N GLN A 240 -8.37 22.72 -79.62
CA GLN A 240 -7.19 22.69 -80.50
C GLN A 240 -7.46 22.12 -81.89
N GLY A 241 -8.59 21.42 -82.10
CA GLY A 241 -8.94 20.82 -83.40
C GLY A 241 -9.61 21.78 -84.39
N ASP A 242 -10.08 22.95 -83.93
CA ASP A 242 -10.79 23.96 -84.73
C ASP A 242 -9.89 25.14 -85.17
N MET A 243 -8.57 25.07 -84.91
CA MET A 243 -7.56 26.01 -85.44
C MET A 243 -6.74 25.38 -86.55
#